data_AF-A0A495XEE2-F1
#
_entry.id   AF-A0A495XEE2-F1
#
_cell.length_a   1.000
_cell.length_b   1.000
_cell.length_c   1.000
_cell.angle_alpha   90.00
_cell.angle_beta   90.00
_cell.angle_gamma   90.00
#
_symmetry.space_group_name_H-M   'P 1'
#
loop_
_entity.id
_entity.type
_entity.pdbx_description
1 polymer ?
#
loop_
_entity_poly.entity_id
_entity_poly.type
_entity_poly.pdbx_seq_one_letter_code
_entity_poly.pdbx_strand_id
1 'polypeptide(L)'
;MYGDELADVVVPISLAISGTQLTRELSGYKYNGSPTVRKEFAHNLASALATFLASHERCLAATAGVERFDLVTIAPGTRQRNGQHPLAVILGKTVMRTSGRFVEVMSATGGNDHRTVRPESVTVHADVSGRHILLVDDTWTSGASLQSAAITLERARAGRVAGLVIGRRLDADDASAAGVLRFARDHQFGWDVCVLCGTA
;
A
#
# COMPACT_ATOMS: atom_id res chain seq x y z
N MET A 1 7.95 -19.64 8.28
CA MET A 1 6.61 -19.05 8.21
C MET A 1 6.69 -17.79 9.08
N TYR A 2 6.42 -16.60 8.53
CA TYR A 2 6.78 -15.32 9.17
C TYR A 2 5.84 -14.88 10.31
N GLY A 3 4.73 -15.59 10.56
CA GLY A 3 3.90 -15.44 11.76
C GLY A 3 3.57 -13.98 12.11
N ASP A 4 3.87 -13.61 13.35
CA ASP A 4 3.64 -12.29 13.93
C ASP A 4 4.60 -11.20 13.40
N GLU A 5 5.59 -11.54 12.55
CA GLU A 5 6.47 -10.56 11.91
C GLU A 5 5.84 -9.91 10.65
N LEU A 6 4.70 -10.42 10.18
CA LEU A 6 3.96 -9.81 9.09
C LEU A 6 3.35 -8.46 9.52
N ALA A 7 2.91 -7.65 8.56
CA ALA A 7 2.14 -6.44 8.86
C ALA A 7 0.91 -6.81 9.73
N ASP A 8 0.68 -6.05 10.81
CA ASP A 8 -0.39 -6.30 11.80
C ASP A 8 -1.78 -6.36 11.11
N VAL A 9 -1.95 -5.56 10.06
CA VAL A 9 -3.12 -5.54 9.20
C VAL A 9 -2.72 -5.04 7.82
N VAL A 10 -3.36 -5.53 6.76
CA VAL A 10 -3.25 -4.94 5.41
C VAL A 10 -4.63 -4.66 4.85
N VAL A 11 -4.87 -3.41 4.44
CA VAL A 11 -6.14 -2.98 3.86
C VAL A 11 -5.97 -2.52 2.42
N PRO A 12 -6.68 -3.15 1.46
CA PRO A 12 -6.90 -2.56 0.15
C PRO A 12 -8.01 -1.52 0.18
N ILE A 13 -7.77 -0.35 -0.41
CA ILE A 13 -8.81 0.66 -0.65
C ILE A 13 -9.82 0.11 -1.66
N SER A 14 -9.33 -0.47 -2.75
CA SER A 14 -10.17 -0.91 -3.87
C SER A 14 -9.70 -2.24 -4.47
N LEU A 15 -10.59 -2.89 -5.23
CA LEU A 15 -10.24 -4.05 -6.05
C LEU A 15 -9.89 -3.61 -7.48
N ALA A 16 -8.67 -3.93 -7.91
CA ALA A 16 -8.17 -3.66 -9.26
C ALA A 16 -8.34 -4.91 -10.14
N ILE A 17 -9.55 -5.08 -10.68
CA ILE A 17 -9.89 -6.23 -11.54
C ILE A 17 -9.27 -6.02 -12.94
N SER A 18 -8.75 -7.09 -13.55
CA SER A 18 -8.25 -7.07 -14.94
C SER A 18 -9.20 -6.33 -15.90
N GLY A 19 -8.65 -5.43 -16.73
CA GLY A 19 -9.41 -4.64 -17.72
C GLY A 19 -10.11 -3.38 -17.19
N THR A 20 -10.20 -3.18 -15.88
CA THR A 20 -10.85 -1.99 -15.30
C THR A 20 -10.02 -0.70 -15.43
N GLN A 21 -10.64 0.44 -15.14
CA GLN A 21 -9.95 1.74 -15.09
C GLN A 21 -8.85 1.76 -14.02
N LEU A 22 -9.12 1.25 -12.80
CA LEU A 22 -8.14 1.27 -11.72
C LEU A 22 -6.86 0.50 -12.08
N THR A 23 -6.97 -0.65 -12.74
CA THR A 23 -5.81 -1.40 -13.24
C THR A 23 -4.99 -0.59 -14.25
N ARG A 24 -5.65 0.20 -15.11
CA ARG A 24 -4.98 1.12 -16.05
C ARG A 24 -4.30 2.27 -15.33
N GLU A 25 -4.92 2.86 -14.30
CA GLU A 25 -4.34 3.95 -13.52
C GLU A 25 -3.11 3.49 -12.72
N LEU A 26 -3.20 2.36 -12.02
CA LEU A 26 -2.10 1.77 -11.22
C LEU A 26 -0.88 1.38 -12.07
N SER A 27 -1.08 0.99 -13.32
CA SER A 27 0.03 0.76 -14.25
C SER A 27 0.50 2.07 -14.90
N GLY A 28 -0.46 2.86 -15.39
CA GLY A 28 -0.20 4.01 -16.24
C GLY A 28 0.46 5.16 -15.51
N TYR A 29 0.19 5.39 -14.22
CA TYR A 29 0.80 6.49 -13.48
C TYR A 29 2.33 6.38 -13.39
N LYS A 30 2.85 5.13 -13.46
CA LYS A 30 4.29 4.82 -13.52
C LYS A 30 4.84 4.85 -14.93
N TYR A 31 4.13 4.26 -15.90
CA TYR A 31 4.73 3.81 -17.16
C TYR A 31 4.10 4.39 -18.42
N ASN A 32 3.00 5.14 -18.33
CA ASN A 32 2.37 5.71 -19.53
C ASN A 32 3.34 6.67 -20.24
N GLY A 33 3.44 6.61 -21.57
CA GLY A 33 4.34 7.46 -22.35
C GLY A 33 4.01 8.96 -22.22
N SER A 34 2.73 9.32 -22.06
CA SER A 34 2.28 10.70 -21.94
C SER A 34 2.45 11.24 -20.50
N PRO A 35 3.25 12.30 -20.28
CA PRO A 35 3.39 12.94 -18.97
C PRO A 35 2.07 13.47 -18.41
N THR A 36 1.19 13.98 -19.27
CA THR A 36 -0.13 14.50 -18.87
C THR A 36 -1.00 13.39 -18.31
N VAL A 37 -1.05 12.23 -18.99
CA VAL A 37 -1.81 11.06 -18.53
C VAL A 37 -1.22 10.50 -17.23
N ARG A 38 0.11 10.46 -17.10
CA ARG A 38 0.74 10.05 -15.82
C ARG A 38 0.32 10.96 -14.66
N LYS A 39 0.28 12.28 -14.90
CA LYS A 39 -0.15 13.27 -13.89
C LYS A 39 -1.62 13.10 -13.51
N GLU A 40 -2.49 12.89 -14.49
CA GLU A 40 -3.92 12.62 -14.26
C GLU A 40 -4.12 11.36 -13.41
N PHE A 41 -3.50 10.24 -13.79
CA PHE A 41 -3.59 9.01 -13.00
C PHE A 41 -3.01 9.18 -11.59
N ALA A 42 -1.87 9.88 -11.46
CA ALA A 42 -1.32 10.18 -10.14
C ALA A 42 -2.29 11.01 -9.27
N HIS A 43 -3.01 11.98 -9.85
CA HIS A 43 -4.04 12.74 -9.13
C HIS A 43 -5.23 11.88 -8.72
N ASN A 44 -5.69 10.96 -9.57
CA ASN A 44 -6.80 10.05 -9.23
C ASN A 44 -6.41 9.15 -8.05
N LEU A 45 -5.21 8.55 -8.10
CA LEU A 45 -4.67 7.72 -7.02
C LEU A 45 -4.45 8.54 -5.73
N ALA A 46 -3.94 9.78 -5.84
CA ALA A 46 -3.78 10.68 -4.70
C ALA A 46 -5.13 11.05 -4.07
N SER A 47 -6.16 11.26 -4.89
CA SER A 47 -7.52 11.57 -4.43
C SER A 47 -8.15 10.39 -3.69
N ALA A 48 -7.95 9.17 -4.20
CA ALA A 48 -8.41 7.95 -3.53
C ALA A 48 -7.72 7.75 -2.18
N LEU A 49 -6.39 7.88 -2.13
CA LEU A 49 -5.60 7.81 -0.89
C LEU A 49 -6.02 8.88 0.10
N ALA A 50 -6.12 10.14 -0.35
CA ALA A 50 -6.56 11.24 0.50
C ALA A 50 -7.95 10.93 1.05
N THR A 51 -8.93 10.62 0.21
CA THR A 51 -10.31 10.36 0.66
C THR A 51 -10.38 9.24 1.67
N PHE A 52 -9.71 8.10 1.41
CA PHE A 52 -9.65 7.00 2.38
C PHE A 52 -9.02 7.42 3.71
N LEU A 53 -7.85 8.06 3.68
CA LEU A 53 -7.15 8.47 4.91
C LEU A 53 -7.93 9.53 5.70
N ALA A 54 -8.80 10.32 5.03
CA ALA A 54 -9.65 11.30 5.72
C ALA A 54 -10.64 10.61 6.65
N SER A 55 -11.24 9.53 6.17
CA SER A 55 -12.35 8.86 6.82
C SER A 55 -11.87 7.71 7.70
N HIS A 56 -10.83 6.98 7.28
CA HIS A 56 -10.57 5.62 7.75
C HIS A 56 -9.18 5.38 8.33
N GLU A 57 -8.29 6.39 8.38
CA GLU A 57 -6.96 6.21 8.98
C GLU A 57 -7.06 5.78 10.46
N ARG A 58 -8.03 6.33 11.21
CA ARG A 58 -8.26 5.94 12.61
C ARG A 58 -8.76 4.50 12.74
N CYS A 59 -9.56 4.01 11.80
CA CYS A 59 -10.03 2.62 11.79
C CYS A 59 -8.84 1.67 11.58
N LEU A 60 -7.93 2.03 10.67
CA LEU A 60 -6.71 1.28 10.42
C LEU A 60 -5.78 1.28 11.63
N ALA A 61 -5.57 2.44 12.26
CA ALA A 61 -4.78 2.57 13.49
C ALA A 61 -5.37 1.71 14.62
N ALA A 62 -6.68 1.81 14.87
CA ALA A 62 -7.37 1.03 15.90
C ALA A 62 -7.26 -0.48 15.65
N THR A 63 -7.38 -0.92 14.40
CA THR A 63 -7.21 -2.34 14.03
C THR A 63 -5.78 -2.81 14.27
N ALA A 64 -4.78 -1.95 14.02
CA ALA A 64 -3.38 -2.22 14.33
C ALA A 64 -3.03 -2.06 15.83
N GLY A 65 -4.02 -1.72 16.68
CA GLY A 65 -3.83 -1.56 18.12
C GLY A 65 -3.11 -0.27 18.53
N VAL A 66 -3.17 0.79 17.72
CA VAL A 66 -2.51 2.08 17.98
C VAL A 66 -3.47 3.25 17.81
N GLU A 67 -3.18 4.38 18.44
CA GLU A 67 -3.99 5.59 18.28
C GLU A 67 -3.74 6.30 16.93
N ARG A 68 -2.49 6.23 16.45
CA ARG A 68 -2.03 6.87 15.21
C ARG A 68 -0.75 6.24 14.70
N PHE A 69 -0.43 6.51 13.44
CA PHE A 69 0.88 6.23 12.86
C PHE A 69 1.79 7.46 12.95
N ASP A 70 3.01 7.25 13.42
CA ASP A 70 4.05 8.27 13.56
C ASP A 70 4.74 8.56 12.22
N LEU A 71 4.87 7.53 11.39
CA LEU A 71 5.63 7.58 10.14
C LEU A 71 4.83 6.94 8.99
N VAL A 72 4.92 7.54 7.81
CA VAL A 72 4.37 7.00 6.57
C VAL A 72 5.54 6.68 5.63
N THR A 73 5.56 5.49 5.07
CA THR A 73 6.60 5.06 4.12
C THR A 73 5.99 4.24 2.99
N ILE A 74 6.80 3.90 2.00
CA ILE A 74 6.41 2.98 0.91
C ILE A 74 7.21 1.69 0.95
N ALA A 75 6.61 0.60 0.47
CA ALA A 75 7.37 -0.61 0.19
C ALA A 75 8.40 -0.31 -0.92
N PRO A 76 9.68 -0.68 -0.74
CA PRO A 76 10.70 -0.41 -1.74
C PRO A 76 10.42 -1.22 -3.00
N GLY A 77 10.45 -0.54 -4.15
CA GLY A 77 10.38 -1.20 -5.44
C GLY A 77 11.67 -1.97 -5.74
N THR A 78 11.54 -3.12 -6.38
CA THR A 78 12.65 -4.02 -6.79
C THR A 78 13.30 -3.63 -8.11
N ARG A 79 12.62 -2.84 -8.95
CA ARG A 79 13.21 -2.24 -10.16
C ARG A 79 13.93 -0.95 -9.78
N GLN A 80 15.21 -0.86 -10.16
CA GLN A 80 15.89 0.43 -10.25
C GLN A 80 15.07 1.36 -11.14
N ARG A 81 14.61 2.47 -10.55
CA ARG A 81 13.96 3.55 -11.27
C ARG A 81 14.90 4.73 -11.30
N ASN A 82 15.03 5.37 -12.47
CA ASN A 82 15.70 6.65 -12.57
C ASN A 82 14.75 7.72 -12.00
N GLY A 83 15.05 8.20 -10.79
CA GLY A 83 14.28 9.25 -10.11
C GLY A 83 13.31 8.73 -9.04
N GLN A 84 12.66 9.70 -8.36
CA GLN A 84 11.77 9.44 -7.24
C GLN A 84 10.51 8.65 -7.65
N HIS A 85 10.07 7.72 -6.79
CA HIS A 85 8.85 6.95 -7.04
C HIS A 85 7.62 7.88 -7.08
N PRO A 86 6.70 7.77 -8.07
CA PRO A 86 5.52 8.64 -8.11
C PRO A 86 4.62 8.51 -6.87
N LEU A 87 4.55 7.33 -6.25
CA LEU A 87 3.85 7.16 -4.95
C LEU A 87 4.53 7.95 -3.81
N ALA A 88 5.86 8.03 -3.79
CA ALA A 88 6.58 8.84 -2.81
C ALA A 88 6.27 10.34 -3.01
N VAL A 89 6.14 10.79 -4.27
CA VAL A 89 5.68 12.15 -4.57
C VAL A 89 4.26 12.38 -4.06
N ILE A 90 3.33 11.44 -4.31
CA ILE A 90 1.95 11.54 -3.84
C ILE A 90 1.89 11.68 -2.31
N LEU A 91 2.58 10.81 -1.58
CA LEU A 91 2.54 10.78 -0.11
C LEU A 91 3.34 11.93 0.52
N GLY A 92 4.47 12.31 -0.07
CA GLY A 92 5.33 13.36 0.47
C GLY A 92 4.91 14.79 0.09
N LYS A 93 4.15 14.98 -1.00
CA LYS A 93 3.88 16.31 -1.55
C LYS A 93 2.42 16.60 -1.89
N THR A 94 1.60 15.59 -2.20
CA THR A 94 0.22 15.79 -2.66
C THR A 94 -0.80 15.55 -1.55
N VAL A 95 -0.64 14.46 -0.78
CA VAL A 95 -1.56 14.10 0.29
C VAL A 95 -1.12 14.77 1.60
N MET A 96 -1.81 15.83 2.00
CA MET A 96 -1.42 16.65 3.16
C MET A 96 -1.39 15.88 4.49
N ARG A 97 -2.26 14.88 4.68
CA ARG A 97 -2.26 14.04 5.89
C ARG A 97 -1.01 13.18 6.04
N THR A 98 -0.29 12.92 4.96
CA THR A 98 0.92 12.08 4.97
C THR A 98 2.19 12.90 4.81
N SER A 99 2.15 14.06 4.13
CA SER A 99 3.36 14.82 3.77
C SER A 99 4.24 15.19 4.96
N GLY A 100 3.66 15.60 6.10
CA GLY A 100 4.40 15.94 7.32
C GLY A 100 5.00 14.74 8.08
N ARG A 101 4.66 13.50 7.66
CA ARG A 101 5.08 12.24 8.31
C ARG A 101 5.79 11.30 7.33
N PHE A 102 5.89 11.68 6.07
CA PHE A 102 6.39 10.81 5.01
C PHE A 102 7.91 10.80 5.00
N VAL A 103 8.49 9.61 5.11
CA VAL A 103 9.94 9.39 5.00
C VAL A 103 10.18 8.09 4.26
N GLU A 104 11.00 8.12 3.22
CA GLU A 104 11.50 6.90 2.58
C GLU A 104 12.57 6.31 3.50
N VAL A 105 12.24 5.25 4.24
CA VAL A 105 13.12 4.65 5.28
C VAL A 105 13.81 3.35 4.84
N MET A 106 13.48 2.86 3.65
CA MET A 106 13.92 1.55 3.15
C MET A 106 14.49 1.64 1.74
N SER A 107 15.30 0.64 1.39
CA SER A 107 15.72 0.33 0.02
C SER A 107 15.68 -1.17 -0.21
N ALA A 108 15.52 -1.60 -1.46
CA ALA A 108 15.58 -3.01 -1.83
C ALA A 108 16.80 -3.27 -2.73
N THR A 109 17.46 -4.40 -2.50
CA THR A 109 18.48 -4.95 -3.40
C THR A 109 17.79 -5.73 -4.52
N GLY A 110 18.27 -5.56 -5.75
CA GLY A 110 17.57 -6.00 -6.96
C GLY A 110 17.30 -7.51 -7.01
N GLY A 111 16.11 -7.88 -7.46
CA GLY A 111 15.69 -9.27 -7.69
C GLY A 111 14.33 -9.31 -8.40
N ASN A 112 14.17 -10.21 -9.37
CA ASN A 112 12.95 -10.31 -10.20
C ASN A 112 11.82 -11.14 -9.57
N ASP A 113 12.07 -11.80 -8.43
CA ASP A 113 11.05 -12.60 -7.77
C ASP A 113 10.18 -11.72 -6.86
N HIS A 114 9.06 -11.26 -7.40
CA HIS A 114 8.04 -10.47 -6.67
C HIS A 114 6.95 -11.33 -6.04
N ARG A 115 7.08 -12.67 -6.08
CA ARG A 115 6.06 -13.59 -5.56
C ARG A 115 6.46 -14.19 -4.22
N THR A 116 7.75 -14.18 -3.89
CA THR A 116 8.27 -14.70 -2.63
C THR A 116 8.59 -13.57 -1.65
N VAL A 117 8.19 -13.73 -0.39
CA VAL A 117 8.56 -12.83 0.71
C VAL A 117 10.07 -13.00 1.00
N ARG A 118 10.83 -11.91 0.90
CA ARG A 118 12.31 -11.87 1.02
C ARG A 118 12.76 -10.66 1.85
N PRO A 119 12.58 -10.67 3.18
CA PRO A 119 12.97 -9.56 4.04
C PRO A 119 14.47 -9.25 3.95
N GLU A 120 15.31 -10.25 3.66
CA GLU A 120 16.75 -10.12 3.45
C GLU A 120 17.14 -9.25 2.25
N SER A 121 16.20 -9.04 1.31
CA SER A 121 16.40 -8.15 0.17
C SER A 121 16.13 -6.68 0.49
N VAL A 122 15.56 -6.38 1.66
CA VAL A 122 15.17 -5.04 2.10
C VAL A 122 16.08 -4.57 3.23
N THR A 123 16.53 -3.32 3.14
CA THR A 123 17.35 -2.66 4.17
C THR A 123 16.62 -1.43 4.68
N VAL A 124 16.54 -1.28 6.00
CA VAL A 124 16.09 -0.05 6.67
C VAL A 124 17.31 0.83 6.95
N HIS A 125 17.23 2.10 6.55
CA HIS A 125 18.35 3.05 6.66
C HIS A 125 18.04 4.28 7.53
N ALA A 126 16.81 4.40 8.05
CA ALA A 126 16.41 5.42 9.01
C ALA A 126 16.06 4.79 10.38
N ASP A 127 16.11 5.60 11.45
CA ASP A 127 15.66 5.15 12.77
C ASP A 127 14.12 5.06 12.83
N VAL A 128 13.64 3.83 12.96
CA VAL A 128 12.23 3.48 13.07
C VAL A 128 11.86 2.91 14.43
N SER A 129 12.82 2.81 15.36
CA SER A 129 12.63 2.09 16.63
C SER A 129 11.47 2.67 17.42
N GLY A 130 10.52 1.83 17.82
CA GLY A 130 9.32 2.20 18.58
C GLY A 130 8.27 3.01 17.82
N ARG A 131 8.50 3.37 16.54
CA ARG A 131 7.55 4.16 15.75
C ARG A 131 6.47 3.28 15.14
N HIS A 132 5.22 3.73 15.17
CA HIS A 132 4.12 3.09 14.46
C HIS A 132 4.08 3.56 13.00
N ILE A 133 4.03 2.63 12.06
CA ILE A 133 4.28 2.88 10.64
C ILE A 133 3.06 2.52 9.80
N LEU A 134 2.64 3.47 8.98
CA LEU A 134 1.77 3.21 7.84
C LEU A 134 2.62 2.91 6.60
N LEU A 135 2.64 1.65 6.20
CA LEU A 135 3.34 1.16 5.02
C LEU A 135 2.40 1.16 3.81
N VAL A 136 2.65 2.04 2.84
CA VAL A 136 1.79 2.21 1.68
C VAL A 136 2.38 1.53 0.45
N ASP A 137 1.56 0.81 -0.30
CA ASP A 137 1.89 0.30 -1.63
C ASP A 137 0.78 0.70 -2.61
N ASP A 138 1.08 0.79 -3.90
CA ASP A 138 0.05 1.11 -4.88
C ASP A 138 -0.76 -0.14 -5.26
N THR A 139 -0.10 -1.29 -5.38
CA THR A 139 -0.74 -2.51 -5.89
C THR A 139 -0.39 -3.73 -5.07
N TRP A 140 -1.40 -4.39 -4.50
CA TRP A 140 -1.23 -5.72 -3.92
C TRP A 140 -1.47 -6.81 -4.96
N THR A 141 -0.46 -7.62 -5.22
CA THR A 141 -0.56 -8.83 -6.05
C THR A 141 -0.44 -10.09 -5.18
N SER A 142 0.79 -10.57 -4.94
CA SER A 142 1.11 -11.59 -3.93
C SER A 142 1.15 -11.03 -2.51
N GLY A 143 1.40 -9.72 -2.37
CA GLY A 143 1.73 -9.09 -1.09
C GLY A 143 3.18 -9.23 -0.66
N ALA A 144 4.02 -9.94 -1.43
CA ALA A 144 5.37 -10.30 -1.02
C ALA A 144 6.25 -9.08 -0.71
N SER A 145 6.21 -8.04 -1.54
CA SER A 145 7.01 -6.82 -1.34
C SER A 145 6.60 -6.06 -0.08
N LEU A 146 5.29 -5.83 0.12
CA LEU A 146 4.77 -5.18 1.32
C LEU A 146 5.14 -5.99 2.57
N GLN A 147 4.94 -7.31 2.54
CA GLN A 147 5.24 -8.16 3.69
C GLN A 147 6.74 -8.27 3.97
N SER A 148 7.59 -8.30 2.93
CA SER A 148 9.05 -8.25 3.12
C SER A 148 9.46 -6.97 3.82
N ALA A 149 8.90 -5.83 3.41
CA ALA A 149 9.14 -4.55 4.04
C ALA A 149 8.62 -4.50 5.48
N ALA A 150 7.43 -5.03 5.74
CA ALA A 150 6.86 -5.09 7.09
C ALA A 150 7.75 -5.90 8.05
N ILE A 151 8.18 -7.09 7.65
CA ILE A 151 9.09 -7.93 8.44
C ILE A 151 10.42 -7.21 8.70
N THR A 152 10.99 -6.51 7.71
CA THR A 152 12.24 -5.77 7.91
C THR A 152 12.06 -4.58 8.85
N LEU A 153 10.92 -3.89 8.82
CA LEU A 153 10.59 -2.82 9.77
C LEU A 153 10.44 -3.35 11.20
N GLU A 154 9.73 -4.47 11.37
CA GLU A 154 9.58 -5.15 12.65
C GLU A 154 10.94 -5.56 13.22
N ARG A 155 11.81 -6.16 12.40
CA ARG A 155 13.19 -6.52 12.77
C ARG A 155 14.08 -5.32 13.08
N ALA A 156 13.77 -4.16 12.49
CA ALA A 156 14.37 -2.87 12.84
C ALA A 156 13.74 -2.23 14.09
N ARG A 157 12.91 -2.98 14.82
CA ARG A 157 12.23 -2.60 16.07
C ARG A 157 11.19 -1.50 15.89
N ALA A 158 10.56 -1.40 14.71
CA ALA A 158 9.35 -0.60 14.58
C ALA A 158 8.29 -1.05 15.61
N GLY A 159 7.36 -0.16 15.96
CA GLY A 159 6.33 -0.45 16.96
C GLY A 159 5.20 -1.33 16.42
N ARG A 160 4.42 -0.79 15.48
CA ARG A 160 3.32 -1.48 14.79
C ARG A 160 3.37 -1.11 13.32
N VAL A 161 3.13 -2.04 12.42
CA VAL A 161 3.24 -1.83 10.98
C VAL A 161 1.92 -2.23 10.31
N ALA A 162 1.15 -1.23 9.86
CA ALA A 162 -0.06 -1.45 9.08
C ALA A 162 0.20 -1.20 7.59
N GLY A 163 -0.30 -2.11 6.76
CA GLY A 163 -0.28 -1.99 5.30
C GLY A 163 -1.53 -1.30 4.75
N LEU A 164 -1.33 -0.36 3.83
CA LEU A 164 -2.40 0.23 3.03
C LEU A 164 -2.06 0.11 1.55
N VAL A 165 -2.95 -0.48 0.76
CA VAL A 165 -2.75 -0.63 -0.69
C VAL A 165 -3.87 0.02 -1.48
N ILE A 166 -3.54 0.73 -2.55
CA ILE A 166 -4.59 1.43 -3.34
C ILE A 166 -5.47 0.42 -4.08
N GLY A 167 -4.86 -0.55 -4.75
CA GLY A 167 -5.59 -1.61 -5.46
C GLY A 167 -5.08 -3.01 -5.13
N ARG A 168 -5.99 -3.90 -4.74
CA ARG A 168 -5.73 -5.35 -4.78
C ARG A 168 -5.98 -5.86 -6.20
N ARG A 169 -4.93 -6.28 -6.88
CA ARG A 169 -5.03 -6.88 -8.22
C ARG A 169 -5.74 -8.22 -8.11
N LEU A 170 -6.81 -8.37 -8.88
CA LEU A 170 -7.53 -9.63 -9.02
C LEU A 170 -7.68 -9.93 -10.52
N ASP A 171 -7.54 -11.20 -10.86
CA ASP A 171 -7.95 -11.66 -12.18
C ASP A 171 -9.37 -12.21 -12.11
N ALA A 172 -10.21 -11.82 -13.08
CA ALA A 172 -11.63 -12.22 -13.08
C ALA A 172 -11.79 -13.72 -13.37
N ASP A 173 -10.83 -14.29 -14.09
CA ASP A 173 -10.81 -15.69 -14.52
C ASP A 173 -10.08 -16.61 -13.51
N ASP A 174 -9.46 -16.04 -12.46
CA ASP A 174 -8.83 -16.81 -11.39
C ASP A 174 -9.88 -17.34 -10.42
N ALA A 175 -10.06 -18.66 -10.39
CA ALA A 175 -11.00 -19.34 -9.50
C ALA A 175 -10.76 -19.02 -8.01
N SER A 176 -9.53 -18.73 -7.60
CA SER A 176 -9.21 -18.34 -6.22
C SER A 176 -9.74 -16.94 -5.86
N ALA A 177 -9.96 -16.08 -6.86
CA ALA A 177 -10.54 -14.75 -6.66
C ALA A 177 -12.08 -14.77 -6.58
N ALA A 178 -12.73 -15.87 -6.97
CA ALA A 178 -14.19 -15.94 -7.11
C ALA A 178 -14.95 -15.57 -5.84
N GLY A 179 -14.44 -15.93 -4.66
CA GLY A 179 -15.05 -15.55 -3.37
C GLY A 179 -15.03 -14.04 -3.12
N VAL A 180 -13.87 -13.42 -3.34
CA VAL A 180 -13.70 -11.96 -3.18
C VAL A 180 -14.54 -11.21 -4.21
N LEU A 181 -14.59 -11.70 -5.45
CA LEU A 181 -15.38 -11.11 -6.52
C LEU A 181 -16.89 -11.21 -6.23
N ARG A 182 -17.38 -12.31 -5.65
CA ARG A 182 -18.77 -12.41 -5.20
C ARG A 182 -19.06 -11.41 -4.08
N PHE A 183 -18.22 -11.40 -3.04
CA PHE A 183 -18.37 -10.44 -1.92
C PHE A 183 -18.46 -9.00 -2.41
N ALA A 184 -17.58 -8.59 -3.34
CA ALA A 184 -17.55 -7.23 -3.88
C ALA A 184 -18.74 -6.88 -4.79
N ARG A 185 -19.44 -7.88 -5.38
CA ARG A 185 -20.70 -7.63 -6.10
C ARG A 185 -21.83 -7.34 -5.12
N ASP A 186 -21.85 -8.04 -4.00
CA ASP A 186 -22.89 -7.92 -2.99
C ASP A 186 -22.67 -6.71 -2.06
N HIS A 187 -21.43 -6.25 -1.93
CA HIS A 187 -21.02 -5.12 -1.10
C HIS A 187 -20.36 -4.05 -1.97
N GLN A 188 -21.18 -3.10 -2.43
CA GLN A 188 -20.68 -1.99 -3.25
C GLN A 188 -19.72 -1.12 -2.45
N PHE A 189 -18.69 -0.63 -3.14
CA PHE A 189 -17.73 0.30 -2.57
C PHE A 189 -18.41 1.62 -2.19
N GLY A 190 -18.22 2.05 -0.94
CA GLY A 190 -18.65 3.36 -0.44
C GLY A 190 -17.51 4.00 0.35
N TRP A 191 -17.31 5.30 0.18
CA TRP A 191 -16.25 6.04 0.90
C TRP A 191 -16.53 6.20 2.38
N ASP A 192 -17.79 6.07 2.78
CA ASP A 192 -18.31 6.12 4.15
C ASP A 192 -18.31 4.75 4.83
N VAL A 193 -18.22 3.66 4.06
CA VAL A 193 -18.19 2.29 4.58
C VAL A 193 -16.73 1.81 4.69
N CYS A 194 -16.26 1.55 5.91
CA CYS A 194 -14.93 0.99 6.13
C CYS A 194 -14.99 -0.54 6.17
N VAL A 195 -14.10 -1.23 5.46
CA VAL A 195 -13.95 -2.69 5.60
C VAL A 195 -13.49 -3.14 7.00
N LEU A 196 -12.94 -2.20 7.79
CA LEU A 196 -12.44 -2.48 9.14
C LEU A 196 -13.45 -2.21 10.26
N CYS A 197 -14.34 -1.23 10.09
CA CYS A 197 -15.33 -0.87 11.13
C CYS A 197 -16.79 -0.96 10.67
N GLY A 198 -17.04 -1.20 9.38
CA GLY A 198 -18.36 -1.25 8.75
C GLY A 198 -18.96 -2.65 8.64
N THR A 199 -18.42 -3.65 9.33
CA THR A 199 -19.14 -4.91 9.58
C THR A 199 -19.90 -4.78 10.90
N ALA A 200 -21.07 -4.14 10.83
CA ALA A 200 -22.16 -4.35 11.77
C ALA A 200 -23.25 -5.13 11.05
#